data_AF-A0A376UA95-F1
#
_entry.id   AF-A0A376UA95-F1
#
_cell.length_a   1.000
_cell.length_b   1.000
_cell.length_c   1.000
_cell.angle_alpha   90.00
_cell.angle_beta   90.00
_cell.angle_gamma   90.00
#
_symmetry.space_group_name_H-M   'P 1'
#
loop_
_entity.id
_entity.type
_entity.pdbx_description
1 polymer ?
#
loop_
_entity_poly.entity_id
_entity_poly.type
_entity_poly.pdbx_seq_one_letter_code
_entity_poly.pdbx_strand_id
1 'polypeptide(L)'
;MNILLRRENETFETVDPVTQAPLAKIARGKSVDIDRAVSAARGVFERGDWSLSSPAKRKAVLNKLADLMEAHAEELALLETLDTGKPIRHSLA
;
A
#
# COMPACT_ATOMS: atom_id res chain seq x y z
N MET A 1 -28.46 19.36 19.92
CA MET A 1 -27.74 19.60 18.66
C MET A 1 -26.27 19.24 18.89
N ASN A 2 -25.96 17.93 18.85
CA ASN A 2 -24.60 17.42 19.09
C ASN A 2 -23.81 17.49 17.79
N ILE A 3 -22.83 18.39 17.78
CA ILE A 3 -21.87 18.56 16.70
C ILE A 3 -21.05 17.28 16.64
N LEU A 4 -21.10 16.59 15.50
CA LEU A 4 -20.46 15.31 15.25
C LEU A 4 -18.95 15.37 15.56
N LEU A 5 -18.53 14.62 16.57
CA LEU A 5 -17.15 14.20 16.74
C LEU A 5 -16.76 13.37 15.50
N ARG A 6 -16.00 13.99 14.58
CA ARG A 6 -15.36 13.30 13.45
C ARG A 6 -14.47 12.18 14.00
N ARG A 7 -14.83 10.92 13.76
CA ARG A 7 -13.91 9.80 14.03
C ARG A 7 -12.83 9.80 12.96
N GLU A 8 -11.66 10.34 13.31
CA GLU A 8 -10.48 10.44 12.42
C GLU A 8 -9.72 9.11 12.23
N ASN A 9 -10.02 8.06 13.01
CA ASN A 9 -9.35 6.76 12.92
C ASN A 9 -10.34 5.59 12.79
N GLU A 10 -11.09 5.55 11.69
CA GLU A 10 -11.88 4.35 11.37
C GLU A 10 -11.02 3.26 10.74
N THR A 11 -11.30 2.02 11.11
CA THR A 11 -10.61 0.84 10.57
C THR A 11 -11.62 -0.22 10.14
N PHE A 12 -11.15 -1.21 9.37
CA PHE A 12 -11.87 -2.43 9.07
C PHE A 12 -10.92 -3.63 9.15
N GLU A 13 -11.46 -4.81 9.43
CA GLU A 13 -10.65 -6.02 9.51
C GLU A 13 -10.49 -6.63 8.10
N THR A 14 -9.26 -6.95 7.73
CA THR A 14 -9.01 -7.96 6.69
C THR A 14 -8.98 -9.33 7.36
N VAL A 15 -9.35 -10.37 6.61
CA VAL A 15 -9.58 -11.72 7.12
C VAL A 15 -8.85 -12.72 6.25
N ASP A 16 -8.35 -13.78 6.86
CA ASP A 16 -7.82 -14.93 6.15
C ASP A 16 -8.99 -15.67 5.49
N PRO A 17 -9.04 -15.78 4.15
CA PRO A 17 -10.16 -16.44 3.47
C PRO A 17 -10.23 -17.95 3.76
N VAL A 18 -9.14 -18.57 4.20
CA VAL A 18 -9.08 -20.01 4.53
C VAL A 18 -9.70 -20.29 5.90
N THR A 19 -9.30 -19.52 6.91
CA THR A 19 -9.72 -19.76 8.31
C THR A 19 -10.85 -18.85 8.78
N GLN A 20 -11.15 -17.78 8.03
CA GLN A 20 -12.05 -16.69 8.41
C GLN A 20 -11.59 -15.93 9.66
N ALA A 21 -10.35 -16.13 10.10
CA ALA A 21 -9.78 -15.41 11.23
C ALA A 21 -9.39 -13.98 10.83
N PRO A 22 -9.55 -12.98 11.72
CA PRO A 22 -9.03 -11.63 11.47
C PRO A 22 -7.51 -11.63 11.33
N LEU A 23 -6.99 -10.94 10.31
CA LEU A 23 -5.56 -10.77 10.07
C LEU A 23 -5.04 -9.44 10.60
N ALA A 24 -5.69 -8.33 10.25
CA ALA A 24 -5.25 -6.99 10.61
C ALA A 24 -6.40 -5.97 10.55
N LYS A 25 -6.27 -4.87 11.28
CA LYS A 25 -7.15 -3.70 11.17
C LYS A 25 -6.52 -2.67 10.25
N ILE A 26 -7.13 -2.46 9.09
CA ILE A 26 -6.67 -1.54 8.05
C ILE A 26 -7.44 -0.22 8.16
N ALA A 27 -6.75 0.90 7.93
CA ALA A 27 -7.38 2.21 7.90
C ALA A 27 -8.49 2.26 6.84
N ARG A 28 -9.67 2.76 7.24
CA ARG A 28 -10.79 2.96 6.32
C ARG A 28 -10.66 4.33 5.67
N GLY A 29 -10.02 4.37 4.50
CA GLY A 29 -9.85 5.60 3.73
C GLY A 29 -11.19 6.25 3.37
N LYS A 30 -11.25 7.59 3.48
CA LYS A 30 -12.42 8.41 3.16
C LYS A 30 -12.09 9.39 2.03
N SER A 31 -13.10 10.11 1.54
CA SER A 31 -12.92 11.12 0.47
C SER A 31 -11.81 12.13 0.77
N VAL A 32 -11.69 12.57 2.03
CA VAL A 32 -10.63 13.51 2.45
C VAL A 32 -9.22 12.91 2.30
N ASP A 33 -9.05 11.61 2.52
CA ASP A 33 -7.75 10.94 2.36
C ASP A 33 -7.39 10.82 0.88
N ILE A 34 -8.41 10.58 0.03
CA ILE A 34 -8.27 10.59 -1.42
C ILE A 34 -7.85 11.97 -1.91
N ASP A 35 -8.54 13.03 -1.48
CA ASP A 35 -8.22 14.42 -1.86
C ASP A 35 -6.78 14.79 -1.46
N ARG A 36 -6.37 14.39 -0.25
CA ARG A 36 -4.99 14.59 0.24
C ARG A 36 -3.97 13.83 -0.61
N ALA A 37 -4.24 12.56 -0.92
CA ALA A 37 -3.33 11.74 -1.74
C ALA A 37 -3.19 12.29 -3.16
N VAL A 38 -4.30 12.71 -3.79
CA VAL A 38 -4.31 13.30 -5.14
C VAL A 38 -3.57 14.64 -5.15
N SER A 39 -3.84 15.50 -4.18
CA SER A 39 -3.16 16.81 -4.06
C SER A 39 -1.64 16.62 -3.89
N ALA A 40 -1.21 15.70 -3.02
CA ALA A 40 0.21 15.40 -2.83
C ALA A 40 0.86 14.86 -4.11
N ALA A 41 0.22 13.91 -4.79
CA ALA A 41 0.72 13.33 -6.03
C ALA A 41 0.84 14.39 -7.15
N ARG A 42 -0.18 15.25 -7.31
CA ARG A 42 -0.18 16.35 -8.28
C ARG A 42 0.96 17.32 -8.00
N GLY A 43 1.13 17.73 -6.75
CA GLY A 43 2.20 18.65 -6.36
C GLY A 43 3.60 18.10 -6.66
N VAL A 44 3.88 16.83 -6.36
CA VAL A 44 5.17 16.19 -6.69
C VAL A 44 5.38 16.10 -8.20
N PHE A 45 4.34 15.77 -8.96
CA PHE A 45 4.41 15.69 -10.41
C PHE A 45 4.71 17.05 -11.05
N GLU A 46 4.03 18.11 -10.60
CA GLU A 46 4.18 19.47 -11.13
C GLU A 46 5.53 20.10 -10.76
N ARG A 47 6.06 19.84 -9.57
CA ARG A 47 7.41 20.28 -9.17
C ARG A 47 8.53 19.61 -9.97
N GLY A 48 8.25 18.49 -10.62
CA GLY A 48 9.24 17.77 -11.43
C GLY A 48 10.13 16.81 -10.66
N ASP A 49 9.94 16.66 -9.34
CA ASP A 49 10.85 15.90 -8.45
C ASP A 49 11.11 14.46 -8.96
N TRP A 50 10.06 13.82 -9.47
CA TRP A 50 10.12 12.51 -10.13
C TRP A 50 9.87 12.57 -11.63
N SER A 51 8.86 13.32 -12.08
CA SER A 51 8.43 13.37 -13.49
C SER A 51 9.52 13.93 -14.43
N LEU A 52 10.28 14.93 -13.97
CA LEU A 52 11.39 15.55 -14.70
C LEU A 52 12.77 15.05 -14.26
N SER A 53 12.82 14.07 -13.34
CA SER A 53 14.08 13.46 -12.93
C SER A 53 14.78 12.76 -14.11
N SER A 54 16.11 12.61 -14.05
CA SER A 54 16.83 11.95 -15.13
C SER A 54 16.43 10.47 -15.25
N PRO A 55 16.43 9.88 -16.46
CA PRO A 55 16.17 8.45 -16.63
C PRO A 55 17.09 7.57 -15.79
N ALA A 56 18.37 7.96 -15.65
CA ALA A 56 19.34 7.25 -14.82
C ALA A 56 18.96 7.24 -13.33
N LYS A 57 18.48 8.38 -12.80
CA LYS A 57 18.00 8.45 -11.41
C LYS A 57 16.78 7.57 -11.20
N ARG A 58 15.80 7.60 -12.11
CA ARG A 58 14.62 6.72 -12.01
C ARG A 58 15.01 5.24 -12.06
N LYS A 59 15.92 4.87 -12.97
CA LYS A 59 16.44 3.51 -13.07
C LYS A 59 17.05 3.05 -11.74
N ALA A 60 17.89 3.88 -11.13
CA ALA A 60 18.53 3.54 -9.85
C ALA A 60 17.51 3.30 -8.73
N VAL A 61 16.49 4.17 -8.61
CA VAL A 61 15.45 4.02 -7.59
C VAL A 61 14.59 2.78 -7.84
N LEU A 62 14.18 2.52 -9.09
CA LEU A 62 13.36 1.36 -9.44
C LEU A 62 14.13 0.04 -9.25
N ASN A 63 15.42 -0.01 -9.61
CA ASN A 63 16.25 -1.18 -9.33
C ASN A 63 16.40 -1.40 -7.82
N LYS A 64 16.59 -0.33 -7.03
CA LYS A 64 16.64 -0.49 -5.57
C LYS A 64 15.33 -0.99 -4.98
N LEU A 65 14.19 -0.61 -5.54
CA LEU A 65 12.89 -1.17 -5.16
C LEU A 65 12.82 -2.67 -5.47
N ALA A 66 13.27 -3.08 -6.67
CA ALA A 66 13.34 -4.50 -7.03
C ALA A 66 14.24 -5.29 -6.07
N ASP A 67 15.44 -4.80 -5.76
CA ASP A 67 16.36 -5.42 -4.79
C ASP A 67 15.69 -5.60 -3.41
N LEU A 68 14.90 -4.62 -2.98
CA LEU A 68 14.17 -4.69 -1.70
C LEU A 68 13.01 -5.70 -1.76
N MET A 69 12.29 -5.77 -2.87
CA MET A 69 11.24 -6.77 -3.06
C MET A 69 11.83 -8.19 -3.05
N GLU A 70 12.96 -8.40 -3.71
CA GLU A 70 13.68 -9.69 -3.72
C GLU A 70 14.19 -10.05 -2.32
N ALA A 71 14.76 -9.08 -1.59
CA ALA A 71 15.24 -9.30 -0.23
C ALA A 71 14.12 -9.66 0.77
N HIS A 72 12.88 -9.24 0.49
CA HIS A 72 11.69 -9.52 1.31
C HIS A 72 10.70 -10.47 0.65
N ALA A 73 11.13 -11.24 -0.37
CA ALA A 73 10.23 -12.03 -1.20
C ALA A 73 9.39 -13.04 -0.40
N GLU A 74 9.97 -13.71 0.59
CA GLU A 74 9.25 -14.68 1.43
C GLU A 74 8.18 -14.02 2.29
N GLU A 75 8.48 -12.86 2.87
CA GLU A 75 7.55 -12.08 3.69
C GLU A 75 6.37 -11.58 2.83
N LEU A 76 6.67 -10.97 1.68
CA LEU A 76 5.66 -10.49 0.75
C LEU A 76 4.77 -11.62 0.23
N ALA A 77 5.37 -12.79 -0.07
CA ALA A 77 4.63 -13.97 -0.51
C ALA A 77 3.70 -14.51 0.57
N LEU A 78 4.14 -14.53 1.84
CA LEU A 78 3.30 -14.93 2.96
C LEU A 78 2.12 -13.96 3.16
N LEU A 79 2.38 -12.65 3.11
CA LEU A 79 1.33 -11.63 3.21
C LEU A 79 0.27 -11.81 2.12
N GLU A 80 0.69 -11.97 0.86
CA GLU A 80 -0.22 -12.20 -0.27
C GLU A 80 -1.02 -13.50 -0.10
N THR A 81 -0.38 -14.59 0.34
CA THR A 81 -1.07 -15.86 0.58
C THR A 81 -2.10 -15.75 1.70
N LEU A 82 -1.79 -15.06 2.79
CA LEU A 82 -2.72 -14.86 3.90
C LEU A 82 -3.90 -13.98 3.49
N ASP A 83 -3.67 -12.90 2.74
CA ASP A 83 -4.74 -11.95 2.38
C ASP A 83 -5.63 -12.47 1.24
N THR A 84 -5.10 -13.27 0.30
CA THR A 84 -5.88 -13.75 -0.85
C THR A 84 -6.20 -15.25 -0.84
N GLY A 85 -5.62 -16.03 0.06
CA GLY A 85 -5.80 -17.49 0.13
C GLY A 85 -5.13 -18.29 -0.99
N LYS A 86 -4.25 -17.67 -1.80
CA LYS A 86 -3.56 -18.37 -2.89
C LYS A 86 -2.47 -19.29 -2.32
N PRO A 87 -2.21 -20.48 -2.91
CA PRO A 87 -1.12 -21.34 -2.46
C PRO A 87 0.23 -20.61 -2.46
N ILE A 88 1.02 -20.75 -1.40
CA ILE A 88 2.30 -20.02 -1.22
C ILE A 88 3.28 -20.14 -2.39
N ARG A 89 3.28 -21.30 -3.06
CA ARG A 89 4.10 -21.52 -4.26
C ARG A 89 3.75 -20.59 -5.43
N HIS A 90 2.52 -20.07 -5.51
CA HIS A 90 2.12 -19.12 -6.53
C HIS A 90 2.47 -17.67 -6.15
N SER A 91 2.70 -17.40 -4.86
CA SER A 91 3.14 -16.08 -4.37
C SER A 91 4.66 -15.92 -4.41
N LEU A 92 5.40 -17.04 -4.36
CA LEU A 92 6.88 -17.08 -4.43
C LEU A 92 7.44 -17.14 -5.86
N ALA A 93 6.60 -17.50 -6.84
CA ALA A 93 7.00 -17.80 -8.21
C ALA A 93 6.84 -16.60 -9.16
#